data_AF-A0A930A371-F1
#
_entry.id   AF-A0A930A371-F1
#
_cell.length_a   1.000
_cell.length_b   1.000
_cell.length_c   1.000
_cell.angle_alpha   90.00
_cell.angle_beta   90.00
_cell.angle_gamma   90.00
#
_symmetry.space_group_name_H-M   'P 1'
#
loop_
_entity.id
_entity.type
_entity.pdbx_description
1 polymer ?
#
loop_
_entity_poly.entity_id
_entity_poly.type
_entity_poly.pdbx_seq_one_letter_code
_entity_poly.pdbx_strand_id
1 'polypeptide(L)'
;MRPIKLVLSAFGPYASKIELDLSKLGENGVYLITGDTGAGKTTIFDAITFALFGKPSGDIRDVKTLRSEYAKEEIETYVELDFVYHDEEYHIYRRPEYTYTHVQKNGEVKQRSKATDAYLIMPNGDRIVKPTEVTKQVEQLLGMKRDQFRQIAMIAQGSFLEILNADTKERGKLFEKVFMTSKYSVLMDRLN
;
A
#
# COMPACT_ATOMS: atom_id res chain seq x y z
N MET A 1 7.81 -9.28 5.79
CA MET A 1 6.53 -8.78 6.30
C MET A 1 5.43 -9.64 5.71
N ARG A 2 4.47 -10.06 6.53
CA ARG A 2 3.32 -10.87 6.11
C ARG A 2 2.02 -10.18 6.53
N PRO A 3 1.11 -9.86 5.60
CA PRO A 3 -0.18 -9.28 5.96
C PRO A 3 -1.10 -10.34 6.57
N ILE A 4 -1.77 -10.00 7.66
CA ILE A 4 -2.68 -10.88 8.43
C ILE A 4 -4.13 -10.52 8.15
N LYS A 5 -4.43 -9.22 8.11
CA LYS A 5 -5.78 -8.72 7.83
C LYS A 5 -5.70 -7.37 7.13
N LEU A 6 -6.54 -7.19 6.13
CA LEU A 6 -6.66 -5.93 5.38
C LEU A 6 -8.12 -5.49 5.40
N VAL A 7 -8.37 -4.27 5.90
CA VAL A 7 -9.69 -3.64 5.87
C VAL A 7 -9.65 -2.47 4.92
N LEU A 8 -10.64 -2.40 4.04
CA LEU A 8 -10.82 -1.36 3.04
C LEU A 8 -12.19 -0.73 3.27
N SER A 9 -12.29 0.59 3.36
CA SER A 9 -13.57 1.28 3.41
C SER A 9 -13.58 2.42 2.41
N ALA A 10 -14.61 2.47 1.56
CA ALA A 10 -14.80 3.49 0.53
C ALA A 10 -13.52 3.77 -0.26
N PHE A 11 -12.81 2.72 -0.70
CA PHE A 11 -11.46 2.79 -1.29
C PHE A 11 -11.41 2.15 -2.68
N GLY A 12 -11.08 2.92 -3.71
CA GLY A 12 -11.06 2.48 -5.10
C GLY A 12 -12.44 1.97 -5.59
N PRO A 13 -12.58 0.77 -6.15
CA PRO A 13 -13.88 0.23 -6.55
C PRO A 13 -14.70 -0.30 -5.35
N TYR A 14 -14.15 -0.33 -4.14
CA TYR A 14 -14.84 -0.85 -2.96
C TYR A 14 -15.62 0.26 -2.26
N ALA A 15 -16.92 0.35 -2.55
CA ALA A 15 -17.84 1.38 -2.04
C ALA A 15 -18.14 1.27 -0.53
N SER A 16 -18.01 0.07 0.02
CA SER A 16 -18.37 -0.27 1.41
C SER A 16 -17.16 -0.87 2.13
N LYS A 17 -17.31 -1.09 3.45
CA LYS A 17 -16.31 -1.81 4.24
C LYS A 17 -16.17 -3.24 3.74
N ILE A 18 -14.94 -3.63 3.42
CA ILE A 18 -14.55 -5.00 3.10
C ILE A 18 -13.41 -5.38 4.04
N GLU A 19 -13.46 -6.61 4.52
CA GLU A 19 -12.45 -7.19 5.39
C GLU A 19 -11.92 -8.45 4.73
N LEU A 20 -10.60 -8.47 4.51
CA LEU A 20 -9.87 -9.59 3.98
C LEU A 20 -9.03 -10.19 5.11
N ASP A 21 -9.48 -11.34 5.60
CA ASP A 21 -8.75 -12.14 6.57
C ASP A 21 -7.70 -13.00 5.82
N LEU A 22 -6.48 -12.50 5.77
CA LEU A 22 -5.36 -13.12 5.06
C LEU A 22 -4.70 -14.22 5.90
N SER A 23 -4.98 -14.28 7.21
CA SER A 23 -4.52 -15.37 8.08
C SER A 23 -5.05 -16.74 7.62
N LYS A 24 -6.27 -16.76 7.06
CA LYS A 24 -6.91 -17.95 6.49
C LYS A 24 -6.18 -18.55 5.29
N LEU A 25 -5.33 -17.76 4.63
CA LEU A 25 -4.50 -18.24 3.53
C LEU A 25 -3.36 -19.14 4.04
N GLY A 26 -3.05 -19.11 5.34
CA GLY A 26 -2.02 -19.92 5.97
C GLY A 26 -0.62 -19.31 5.83
N GLU A 27 0.40 -20.17 5.83
CA GLU A 27 1.81 -19.80 5.77
C GLU A 27 2.53 -20.37 4.54
N ASN A 28 1.80 -21.08 3.68
CA ASN A 28 2.34 -21.87 2.56
C ASN A 28 2.83 -21.02 1.35
N GLY A 29 3.00 -19.71 1.53
CA GLY A 29 3.84 -18.85 0.70
C GLY A 29 3.31 -18.47 -0.70
N VAL A 30 2.24 -19.08 -1.20
CA VAL A 30 1.69 -18.77 -2.54
C VAL A 30 0.16 -18.70 -2.52
N TYR A 31 -0.39 -17.57 -2.95
CA TYR A 31 -1.83 -17.31 -3.04
C TYR A 31 -2.21 -16.74 -4.40
N LEU A 32 -3.41 -17.08 -4.89
CA LEU A 32 -3.94 -16.58 -6.16
C LEU A 32 -5.12 -15.64 -5.92
N ILE A 33 -4.98 -14.39 -6.33
CA ILE A 33 -6.08 -13.41 -6.41
C ILE A 33 -6.55 -13.36 -7.86
N THR A 34 -7.73 -13.91 -8.14
CA THR A 34 -8.34 -13.93 -9.48
C THR A 34 -9.65 -13.14 -9.50
N GLY A 35 -10.10 -12.77 -10.70
CA GLY A 35 -11.30 -11.98 -10.95
C GLY A 35 -11.20 -11.21 -12.26
N ASP A 36 -12.27 -10.55 -12.67
CA ASP A 36 -12.31 -9.82 -13.95
C ASP A 36 -11.42 -8.57 -13.96
N THR A 37 -11.09 -8.08 -15.16
CA THR A 37 -10.44 -6.78 -15.32
C THR A 37 -11.34 -5.70 -14.70
N GLY A 38 -10.76 -4.84 -13.86
CA GLY A 38 -11.53 -3.83 -13.12
C GLY A 38 -12.13 -4.28 -11.80
N ALA A 39 -12.07 -5.57 -11.44
CA ALA A 39 -12.62 -6.10 -10.18
C ALA A 39 -11.89 -5.64 -8.90
N GLY A 40 -10.89 -4.75 -9.00
CA GLY A 40 -10.18 -4.21 -7.82
C GLY A 40 -8.99 -5.03 -7.31
N LYS A 41 -8.50 -6.01 -8.09
CA LYS A 41 -7.31 -6.81 -7.73
C LYS A 41 -6.09 -5.94 -7.41
N THR A 42 -5.76 -5.01 -8.31
CA THR A 42 -4.66 -4.05 -8.11
C THR A 42 -4.93 -3.13 -6.91
N THR A 43 -6.20 -2.82 -6.62
CA THR A 43 -6.57 -1.97 -5.48
C THR A 43 -6.21 -2.61 -4.14
N ILE A 44 -6.25 -3.94 -4.02
CA ILE A 44 -5.80 -4.64 -2.81
C ILE A 44 -4.32 -4.32 -2.53
N PHE A 45 -3.47 -4.39 -3.57
CA PHE A 45 -2.05 -4.05 -3.45
C PHE A 45 -1.82 -2.55 -3.22
N ASP A 46 -2.59 -1.69 -3.88
CA ASP A 46 -2.55 -0.24 -3.64
C ASP A 46 -2.90 0.09 -2.19
N ALA A 47 -3.86 -0.62 -1.59
CA ALA A 47 -4.26 -0.39 -0.23
C ALA A 47 -3.20 -0.81 0.77
N ILE A 48 -2.52 -1.96 0.57
CA ILE A 48 -1.37 -2.37 1.39
C ILE A 48 -0.27 -1.30 1.29
N THR A 49 0.04 -0.85 0.07
CA THR A 49 1.08 0.18 -0.15
C THR A 49 0.69 1.51 0.50
N PHE A 50 -0.58 1.89 0.38
CA PHE A 50 -1.14 3.10 0.99
C PHE A 50 -1.09 3.00 2.51
N ALA A 51 -1.52 1.89 3.11
CA ALA A 51 -1.49 1.66 4.56
C ALA A 51 -0.06 1.82 5.09
N LEU A 52 0.93 1.27 4.41
CA LEU A 52 2.33 1.36 4.84
C LEU A 52 2.93 2.76 4.65
N PHE A 53 2.81 3.34 3.44
CA PHE A 53 3.59 4.51 3.04
C PHE A 53 2.78 5.80 2.86
N GLY A 54 1.46 5.75 2.98
CA GLY A 54 0.55 6.88 2.75
C GLY A 54 0.35 7.25 1.28
N LYS A 55 0.83 6.43 0.34
CA LYS A 55 0.67 6.61 -1.10
C LYS A 55 0.36 5.28 -1.78
N PRO A 56 -0.49 5.24 -2.82
CA PRO A 56 -0.75 4.02 -3.57
C PRO A 56 0.47 3.57 -4.37
N SER A 57 0.39 2.38 -4.97
CA SER A 57 1.48 1.79 -5.75
C SER A 57 1.64 2.44 -7.13
N GLY A 58 0.58 2.95 -7.75
CA GLY A 58 0.64 3.63 -9.05
C GLY A 58 1.17 5.07 -8.97
N ASP A 59 2.02 5.48 -9.93
CA ASP A 59 2.52 6.87 -10.03
C ASP A 59 1.46 7.86 -10.57
N ILE A 60 0.36 7.35 -11.15
CA ILE A 60 -0.71 8.14 -11.78
C ILE A 60 -1.91 8.37 -10.83
N ARG A 61 -2.04 7.59 -9.75
CA ARG A 61 -3.16 7.70 -8.81
C ARG A 61 -2.82 8.72 -7.72
N ASP A 62 -3.37 9.92 -7.85
CA ASP A 62 -3.33 10.93 -6.80
C ASP A 62 -4.08 10.41 -5.56
N VAL A 63 -3.61 10.74 -4.36
CA VAL A 63 -4.22 10.32 -3.08
C VAL A 63 -5.69 10.76 -3.01
N LYS A 64 -6.04 11.84 -3.73
CA LYS A 64 -7.38 12.39 -3.85
C LYS A 64 -8.37 11.49 -4.60
N THR A 65 -7.91 10.58 -5.46
CA THR A 65 -8.77 9.63 -6.20
C THR A 65 -8.92 8.28 -5.49
N LEU A 66 -8.42 8.16 -4.26
CA LEU A 66 -8.52 6.92 -3.48
C LEU A 66 -9.93 6.66 -2.94
N ARG A 67 -10.74 7.71 -2.72
CA ARG A 67 -12.13 7.53 -2.31
C ARG A 67 -12.95 6.95 -3.46
N SER A 68 -13.74 5.92 -3.15
CA SER A 68 -14.67 5.33 -4.12
C SER A 68 -15.77 6.32 -4.51
N GLU A 69 -15.99 6.52 -5.81
CA GLU A 69 -17.10 7.34 -6.34
C GLU A 69 -18.47 6.74 -6.03
N TYR A 70 -18.53 5.44 -5.75
CA TYR A 70 -19.75 4.72 -5.42
C TYR A 70 -20.03 4.69 -3.89
N ALA A 71 -19.13 5.25 -3.07
CA ALA A 71 -19.31 5.27 -1.63
C ALA A 71 -20.38 6.28 -1.22
N LYS A 72 -21.24 5.87 -0.28
CA LYS A 72 -22.16 6.80 0.37
C LYS A 72 -21.37 7.82 1.20
N GLU A 73 -21.94 9.00 1.37
CA GLU A 73 -21.28 10.13 2.01
C GLU A 73 -20.97 9.89 3.50
N GLU A 74 -21.78 9.08 4.17
CA GLU A 74 -21.59 8.66 5.55
C GLU A 74 -20.47 7.63 5.75
N ILE A 75 -20.02 6.96 4.68
CA ILE A 75 -18.99 5.92 4.77
C ILE A 75 -17.62 6.60 4.72
N GLU A 76 -16.85 6.48 5.80
CA GLU A 76 -15.49 7.03 5.83
C GLU A 76 -14.54 6.23 4.93
N THR A 77 -13.65 6.93 4.22
CA THR A 77 -12.57 6.31 3.46
C THR A 77 -11.37 6.05 4.37
N TYR A 78 -10.96 4.79 4.52
CA TYR A 78 -9.76 4.42 5.25
C TYR A 78 -9.25 3.02 4.84
N VAL A 79 -8.03 2.71 5.26
CA VAL A 79 -7.42 1.39 5.16
C VAL A 79 -6.82 1.01 6.50
N GLU A 80 -7.06 -0.22 6.95
CA GLU A 80 -6.35 -0.83 8.07
C GLU A 80 -5.59 -2.06 7.59
N LEU A 81 -4.40 -2.26 8.13
CA LEU A 81 -3.56 -3.42 7.84
C LEU A 81 -2.96 -3.93 9.14
N ASP A 82 -3.25 -5.19 9.44
CA ASP A 82 -2.55 -5.99 10.44
C ASP A 82 -1.47 -6.78 9.71
N PHE A 83 -0.23 -6.73 10.19
CA PHE A 83 0.88 -7.47 9.60
C PHE A 83 1.87 -7.98 10.64
N VAL A 84 2.55 -9.07 10.29
CA VAL A 84 3.65 -9.63 11.06
C VAL A 84 4.98 -9.29 10.41
N TYR A 85 5.95 -8.88 11.21
CA TYR A 85 7.33 -8.66 10.80
C TYR A 85 8.28 -9.08 11.91
N HIS A 86 9.25 -9.97 11.61
CA HIS A 86 10.12 -10.59 12.61
C HIS A 86 9.35 -11.17 13.82
N ASP A 87 8.29 -11.92 13.55
CA ASP A 87 7.43 -12.57 14.55
C ASP A 87 6.69 -11.62 15.52
N GLU A 88 6.68 -10.32 15.20
CA GLU A 88 5.94 -9.31 15.94
C GLU A 88 4.75 -8.78 15.12
N GLU A 89 3.65 -8.46 15.83
CA GLU A 89 2.42 -7.94 15.24
C GLU A 89 2.35 -6.43 15.27
N TYR A 90 1.91 -5.86 14.14
CA TYR A 90 1.76 -4.43 13.95
C TYR A 90 0.37 -4.15 13.38
N HIS A 91 -0.25 -3.07 13.85
CA HIS A 91 -1.51 -2.56 13.31
C HIS A 91 -1.33 -1.15 12.79
N ILE A 92 -1.66 -0.93 11.53
CA ILE A 92 -1.63 0.39 10.91
C ILE A 92 -3.02 0.79 10.40
N TYR A 93 -3.39 2.03 10.69
CA TYR A 93 -4.58 2.68 10.16
C TYR A 93 -4.17 3.91 9.37
N ARG A 94 -4.77 4.13 8.21
CA ARG A 94 -4.65 5.37 7.45
C ARG A 94 -5.94 5.81 6.81
N ARG A 95 -6.18 7.12 6.85
CA ARG A 95 -7.22 7.82 6.13
C ARG A 95 -6.59 8.83 5.17
N PRO A 96 -6.92 8.80 3.87
CA PRO A 96 -6.52 9.85 2.94
C PRO A 96 -7.32 11.13 3.19
N GLU A 97 -6.85 12.25 2.66
CA GLU A 97 -7.71 13.43 2.54
C GLU A 97 -8.78 13.17 1.47
N TYR A 98 -10.05 13.46 1.79
CA TYR A 98 -11.15 13.38 0.82
C TYR A 98 -12.25 14.39 1.14
N THR A 99 -13.00 14.78 0.11
CA THR A 99 -14.21 15.59 0.24
C THR A 99 -15.44 14.71 0.20
N TYR A 100 -16.49 15.14 0.88
CA TYR A 100 -17.77 14.45 0.94
C TYR A 100 -18.91 15.47 1.05
N THR A 101 -20.09 15.07 0.59
CA THR A 101 -21.30 15.88 0.63
C THR A 101 -22.06 15.63 1.93
N HIS A 102 -22.24 16.67 2.73
CA HIS A 102 -22.96 16.58 3.99
C HIS A 102 -24.30 17.30 3.88
N VAL A 103 -25.40 16.54 4.00
CA VAL A 103 -26.77 17.10 4.09
C VAL A 103 -27.05 17.48 5.55
N GLN A 104 -27.27 18.76 5.81
CA GLN A 104 -27.60 19.26 7.14
C GLN A 104 -29.06 18.95 7.50
N LYS A 105 -29.41 19.04 8.79
CA LYS A 105 -30.77 18.80 9.29
C LYS A 105 -31.84 19.73 8.69
N ASN A 106 -31.44 20.89 8.19
CA ASN A 106 -32.29 21.87 7.50
C ASN A 106 -32.43 21.59 5.98
N GLY A 107 -31.85 20.51 5.46
CA GLY A 107 -31.85 20.19 4.03
C GLY A 107 -30.74 20.87 3.22
N GLU A 108 -29.91 21.73 3.82
CA GLU A 108 -28.79 22.34 3.11
C GLU A 108 -27.68 21.33 2.81
N VAL A 109 -27.23 21.32 1.56
CA VAL A 109 -26.13 20.49 1.09
C VAL A 109 -24.83 21.30 1.16
N LYS A 110 -23.84 20.84 1.94
CA LYS A 110 -22.50 21.46 2.01
C LYS A 110 -21.39 20.46 1.74
N GLN A 111 -20.37 20.88 1.02
CA GLN A 111 -19.14 20.11 0.84
C GLN A 111 -18.26 20.25 2.08
N ARG A 112 -17.78 19.14 2.63
CA ARG A 112 -16.82 19.09 3.73
C ARG A 112 -15.59 18.28 3.31
N SER A 113 -14.48 18.49 4.00
CA SER A 113 -13.28 17.67 3.84
C SER A 113 -12.91 16.96 5.14
N LYS A 114 -12.33 15.77 5.01
CA LYS A 114 -11.62 15.08 6.09
C LYS A 114 -10.14 15.18 5.79
N ALA A 115 -9.35 15.62 6.77
CA ALA A 115 -7.90 15.64 6.64
C ALA A 115 -7.30 14.23 6.70
N THR A 116 -6.09 14.10 6.15
CA THR A 116 -5.26 12.90 6.28
C THR A 116 -5.03 12.56 7.75
N ASP A 117 -5.02 11.27 8.06
CA ASP A 117 -4.82 10.77 9.42
C ASP A 117 -4.18 9.40 9.39
N ALA A 118 -3.38 9.08 10.40
CA ALA A 118 -2.70 7.81 10.49
C ALA A 118 -2.25 7.53 11.92
N TYR A 119 -2.26 6.24 12.27
CA TYR A 119 -1.54 5.75 13.43
C TYR A 119 -0.97 4.35 13.18
N LEU A 120 0.11 4.03 13.88
CA LEU A 120 0.75 2.73 13.92
C LEU A 120 0.83 2.29 15.38
N ILE A 121 0.37 1.08 15.66
CA ILE A 121 0.51 0.41 16.94
C ILE A 121 1.68 -0.57 16.84
N MET A 122 2.65 -0.37 17.73
CA MET A 122 3.83 -1.20 17.87
C MET A 122 3.55 -2.40 18.79
N PRO A 123 4.37 -3.46 18.76
CA PRO A 123 4.17 -4.67 19.55
C PRO A 123 4.19 -4.43 21.07
N ASN A 124 4.93 -3.40 21.51
CA ASN A 124 4.99 -2.97 22.90
C ASN A 124 3.77 -2.12 23.34
N GLY A 125 2.79 -1.89 22.45
CA GLY A 125 1.61 -1.07 22.68
C GLY A 125 1.81 0.42 22.38
N ASP A 126 3.02 0.86 22.00
CA ASP A 126 3.26 2.25 21.66
C ASP A 126 2.46 2.64 20.42
N ARG A 127 1.85 3.81 20.49
CA ARG A 127 1.07 4.38 19.40
C ARG A 127 1.77 5.57 18.79
N ILE A 128 2.26 5.40 17.57
CA ILE A 128 2.78 6.50 16.76
C ILE A 128 1.61 7.11 16.01
N VAL A 129 1.49 8.43 16.11
CA VAL A 129 0.43 9.22 15.47
C VAL A 129 1.04 10.15 14.43
N LYS A 130 0.20 10.80 13.61
CA LYS A 130 0.56 11.67 12.48
C LYS A 130 1.08 10.90 11.24
N PRO A 131 0.54 11.18 10.05
CA PRO A 131 0.93 10.49 8.81
C PRO A 131 2.42 10.46 8.50
N THR A 132 3.16 11.54 8.77
CA THR A 132 4.59 11.65 8.47
C THR A 132 5.46 10.82 9.41
N GLU A 133 5.17 10.84 10.71
CA GLU A 133 5.88 10.05 11.73
C GLU A 133 5.60 8.56 11.51
N VAL A 134 4.35 8.19 11.22
CA VAL A 134 3.98 6.81 10.86
C VAL A 134 4.74 6.33 9.62
N THR A 135 4.80 7.12 8.53
CA THR A 135 5.57 6.72 7.34
C THR A 135 7.06 6.55 7.66
N LYS A 136 7.64 7.48 8.42
CA LYS A 136 9.05 7.39 8.81
C LYS A 136 9.33 6.12 9.62
N GLN A 137 8.46 5.77 10.56
CA GLN A 137 8.59 4.54 11.34
C GLN A 137 8.49 3.31 10.46
N VAL A 138 7.53 3.26 9.54
CA VAL A 138 7.36 2.13 8.61
C VAL A 138 8.60 1.97 7.71
N GLU A 139 9.15 3.05 7.18
CA GLU A 139 10.39 3.00 6.39
C GLU A 139 11.58 2.50 7.20
N GLN A 140 11.68 2.89 8.48
CA GLN A 140 12.72 2.40 9.39
C GLN A 140 12.54 0.92 9.72
N LEU A 141 11.31 0.50 10.00
CA LEU A 141 10.96 -0.88 10.33
C LEU A 141 11.26 -1.84 9.17
N LEU A 142 10.79 -1.50 7.97
CA LEU A 142 10.94 -2.33 6.78
C LEU A 142 12.32 -2.17 6.10
N GLY A 143 13.11 -1.16 6.52
CA GLY A 143 14.41 -0.86 5.93
C GLY A 143 14.35 -0.39 4.47
N MET A 144 13.18 0.07 4.01
CA MET A 144 12.96 0.42 2.61
C MET A 144 11.88 1.48 2.45
N LYS A 145 11.99 2.26 1.37
CA LYS A 145 11.01 3.27 0.97
C LYS A 145 9.89 2.65 0.13
N ARG A 146 8.81 3.41 -0.06
CA ARG A 146 7.67 3.04 -0.92
C ARG A 146 8.10 2.44 -2.28
N ASP A 147 9.00 3.11 -2.99
CA ASP A 147 9.37 2.72 -4.35
C ASP A 147 10.13 1.39 -4.38
N GLN A 148 10.96 1.16 -3.36
CA GLN A 148 11.67 -0.11 -3.15
C GLN A 148 10.69 -1.22 -2.78
N PHE A 149 9.78 -0.95 -1.84
CA PHE A 149 8.75 -1.90 -1.45
C PHE A 149 7.88 -2.30 -2.63
N ARG A 150 7.41 -1.32 -3.42
CA ARG A 150 6.63 -1.57 -4.64
C ARG A 150 7.39 -2.50 -5.59
N GLN A 151 8.67 -2.25 -5.82
CA GLN A 151 9.45 -3.01 -6.79
C GLN A 151 9.73 -4.45 -6.35
N ILE A 152 9.87 -4.69 -5.05
CA ILE A 152 10.12 -6.01 -4.46
C ILE A 152 8.81 -6.78 -4.26
N ALA A 153 7.80 -6.14 -3.68
CA ALA A 153 6.53 -6.78 -3.32
C ALA A 153 5.57 -6.90 -4.51
N MET A 154 5.70 -6.03 -5.52
CA MET A 154 4.89 -6.04 -6.73
C MET A 154 5.83 -6.12 -7.92
N ILE A 155 6.12 -7.34 -8.37
CA ILE A 155 6.80 -7.49 -9.66
C ILE A 155 5.82 -7.03 -10.72
N ALA A 156 6.13 -5.90 -11.38
CA ALA A 156 5.29 -5.32 -12.40
C ALA A 156 4.95 -6.37 -13.47
N GLN A 157 3.67 -6.43 -13.84
CA GLN A 157 3.18 -7.29 -14.91
C GLN A 157 3.97 -6.99 -16.19
N GLY A 158 4.79 -7.94 -16.65
CA GLY A 158 5.68 -7.79 -17.82
C GLY A 158 7.18 -7.78 -17.47
N SER A 159 7.61 -7.03 -16.44
CA SER A 159 9.04 -6.91 -16.09
C SER A 159 9.65 -8.21 -15.55
N PHE A 160 8.84 -9.10 -14.96
CA PHE A 160 9.32 -10.43 -14.60
C PHE A 160 9.63 -11.28 -15.83
N LEU A 161 8.80 -11.16 -16.86
CA LEU A 161 8.97 -11.90 -18.10
C LEU A 161 10.26 -11.45 -18.81
N GLU A 162 10.57 -10.15 -18.76
CA GLU A 162 11.85 -9.61 -19.23
C GLU A 162 13.04 -10.22 -18.47
N ILE A 163 12.95 -10.39 -17.14
CA ILE A 163 14.01 -11.03 -16.33
C ILE A 163 14.19 -12.51 -16.71
N LEU A 164 13.09 -13.24 -16.89
CA LEU A 164 13.12 -14.67 -17.27
C LEU A 164 13.74 -14.87 -18.65
N ASN A 165 13.44 -13.98 -19.60
CA ASN A 165 13.90 -14.08 -20.98
C ASN A 165 15.22 -13.37 -21.26
N ALA A 166 15.74 -12.57 -20.32
CA ALA A 166 17.00 -11.85 -20.49
C ALA A 166 18.23 -12.77 -20.38
N ASP A 167 19.23 -12.50 -21.21
CA ASP A 167 20.54 -13.13 -21.17
C ASP A 167 21.30 -12.75 -19.89
N THR A 168 22.29 -13.55 -19.47
CA THR A 168 23.00 -13.41 -18.18
C THR A 168 23.46 -11.98 -17.87
N LYS A 169 23.95 -11.24 -18.88
CA LYS A 169 24.44 -9.87 -18.73
C LYS A 169 23.30 -8.84 -18.58
N GLU A 170 22.19 -9.02 -19.28
CA GLU A 170 21.00 -8.17 -19.15
C GLU A 170 20.22 -8.46 -17.88
N ARG A 171 20.14 -9.73 -17.49
CA ARG A 171 19.54 -10.16 -16.23
C ARG A 171 20.21 -9.52 -15.03
N GLY A 172 21.54 -9.40 -15.02
CA GLY A 172 22.28 -8.65 -13.99
C GLY A 172 21.83 -7.20 -13.88
N LYS A 173 21.74 -6.48 -15.02
CA LYS A 173 21.27 -5.10 -15.07
C LYS A 173 19.80 -4.94 -14.64
N LEU A 174 18.94 -5.89 -15.01
CA LEU A 174 17.54 -5.91 -14.58
C LEU A 174 17.43 -6.14 -13.08
N PHE A 175 18.22 -7.04 -12.50
CA PHE A 175 18.27 -7.23 -11.04
C PHE A 175 18.81 -6.01 -10.33
N GLU A 176 19.85 -5.35 -10.85
CA GLU A 176 20.34 -4.10 -10.29
C GLU A 176 19.27 -3.00 -10.29
N LYS A 177 18.46 -2.95 -11.36
CA LYS A 177 17.32 -2.06 -11.46
C LYS A 177 16.22 -2.42 -10.47
N VAL A 178 15.87 -3.71 -10.35
CA VAL A 178 14.84 -4.25 -9.44
C VAL A 178 15.19 -4.03 -7.97
N PHE A 179 16.45 -4.24 -7.60
CA PHE A 179 16.92 -4.12 -6.22
C PHE A 179 17.57 -2.77 -5.90
N MET A 180 17.52 -1.83 -6.85
CA MET A 180 18.14 -0.50 -6.75
C MET A 180 19.63 -0.52 -6.36
N THR A 181 20.37 -1.55 -6.76
CA THR A 181 21.81 -1.71 -6.45
C THR A 181 22.72 -1.08 -7.49
N SER A 182 22.18 -0.37 -8.49
CA SER A 182 22.94 0.34 -9.52
C SER A 182 24.00 1.30 -8.96
N LYS A 183 23.76 1.88 -7.76
CA LYS A 183 24.74 2.74 -7.07
C LYS A 183 26.04 2.01 -6.70
N TYR A 184 25.96 0.72 -6.40
CA TYR A 184 27.15 -0.09 -6.09
C TYR A 184 27.95 -0.42 -7.35
N SER A 185 27.28 -0.66 -8.48
CA SER A 185 27.97 -0.81 -9.77
C SER A 185 28.74 0.46 -10.13
N VAL A 186 28.11 1.64 -10.00
CA VAL A 186 28.77 2.93 -10.25
C VAL A 186 29.95 3.17 -9.30
N LEU A 187 29.85 2.73 -8.04
CA LEU A 187 30.96 2.82 -7.09
C LEU A 187 32.11 1.90 -7.50
N MET A 188 31.81 0.66 -7.88
CA MET A 188 32.81 -0.33 -8.32
C MET A 188 33.52 0.12 -9.60
N ASP A 189 32.79 0.71 -10.56
CA ASP A 189 33.35 1.29 -11.78
C ASP A 189 34.27 2.50 -11.53
N ARG A 190 34.10 3.19 -10.40
CA ARG A 190 34.98 4.32 -9.99
C ARG A 190 36.20 3.88 -9.19
N LEU A 191 36.16 2.68 -8.61
CA LEU A 191 37.24 2.12 -7.81
C LEU A 191 38.19 1.26 -8.64
N ASN A 192 37.77 0.83 -9.83
CA ASN A 192 38.57 0.19 -10.87
C ASN A 192 39.12 1.22 -11.87
#